data_AF-A0A947MNN0-F1
#
_entry.id   AF-A0A947MNN0-F1
#
_cell.length_a   1.000
_cell.length_b   1.000
_cell.length_c   1.000
_cell.angle_alpha   90.00
_cell.angle_beta   90.00
_cell.angle_gamma   90.00
#
_symmetry.space_group_name_H-M   'P 1'
#
loop_
_entity.id
_entity.type
_entity.pdbx_description
1 polymer ?
#
loop_
_entity_poly.entity_id
_entity_poly.type
_entity_poly.pdbx_seq_one_letter_code
_entity_poly.pdbx_strand_id
1 'polypeptide(L)'
;MSDLRGKCPQCQTQNSETALMCSLCGAVLKRVQSAVPTESEIADMHPHFAQTPVQSEPASGSFVYQAWMDPIYKAQASKRSPFFHMGWGLVLAGLFSLPFFLFKTIGWVFESVVHEMGHTLMAYFMGSIALPAIRLDGHAATVSLEPSPILAGIVWLLLVLGAVWFGIFKHRPLLITMVVLALLYPFFAFSDRKEWLMLLAGHGGEMVIATIFLWRSLVPTFKVQEEERMLYAALGWYLWFQNLIMNWNLVYSQESRDWYAENGSFGLENDFMRIADMFGWSLPFLSGVMLLLFLAVPPLGLIWARWSILHKPDSSDSL
;
A
#
# COMPACT_ATOMS: atom_id res chain seq x y z
N MET A 1 -30.79 -40.72 -9.94
CA MET A 1 -29.75 -39.68 -10.04
C MET A 1 -29.17 -39.49 -8.65
N SER A 2 -27.90 -39.81 -8.48
CA SER A 2 -27.19 -39.71 -7.20
C SER A 2 -27.08 -38.26 -6.75
N ASP A 3 -27.38 -38.00 -5.47
CA ASP A 3 -27.39 -36.68 -4.86
C ASP A 3 -25.94 -36.12 -4.83
N LEU A 4 -25.64 -35.19 -5.74
CA LEU A 4 -24.34 -34.51 -5.83
C LEU A 4 -24.26 -33.28 -4.92
N ARG A 5 -25.26 -33.04 -4.06
CA ARG A 5 -25.26 -31.90 -3.13
C ARG A 5 -24.08 -31.99 -2.16
N GLY A 6 -23.32 -30.90 -2.08
CA GLY A 6 -22.19 -30.74 -1.15
C GLY A 6 -20.85 -31.33 -1.61
N LYS A 7 -20.76 -32.01 -2.77
CA LYS A 7 -19.47 -32.50 -3.26
C LYS A 7 -18.72 -31.44 -4.05
N CYS A 8 -17.43 -31.28 -3.77
CA CYS A 8 -16.55 -30.43 -4.57
C CYS A 8 -16.46 -31.00 -6.01
N PRO A 9 -16.71 -30.20 -7.06
CA PRO A 9 -16.64 -30.69 -8.43
C PRO A 9 -15.22 -31.11 -8.84
N GLN A 10 -14.20 -30.56 -8.20
CA GLN A 10 -12.80 -30.79 -8.54
C GLN A 10 -12.22 -32.04 -7.87
N CYS A 11 -12.48 -32.25 -6.57
CA CYS A 11 -11.88 -33.36 -5.81
C CYS A 11 -12.89 -34.36 -5.22
N GLN A 12 -14.19 -34.16 -5.47
CA GLN A 12 -15.29 -35.03 -5.00
C GLN A 12 -15.42 -35.16 -3.47
N THR A 13 -14.67 -34.37 -2.69
CA THR A 13 -14.78 -34.31 -1.24
C THR A 13 -16.14 -33.74 -0.82
N GLN A 14 -16.78 -34.38 0.16
CA GLN A 14 -18.02 -33.90 0.78
C GLN A 14 -17.70 -32.69 1.68
N ASN A 15 -18.36 -31.56 1.46
CA ASN A 15 -18.24 -30.36 2.29
C ASN A 15 -19.58 -30.08 3.01
N SER A 16 -19.53 -29.25 4.04
CA SER A 16 -20.74 -28.67 4.65
C SER A 16 -21.56 -27.93 3.59
N GLU A 17 -22.89 -27.99 3.67
CA GLU A 17 -23.79 -27.23 2.78
C GLU A 17 -23.59 -25.71 2.87
N THR A 18 -23.02 -25.23 3.98
CA THR A 18 -22.70 -23.81 4.20
C THR A 18 -21.27 -23.43 3.77
N ALA A 19 -20.45 -24.39 3.34
CA ALA A 19 -19.05 -24.14 2.97
C ALA A 19 -18.94 -23.34 1.66
N LEU A 20 -18.20 -22.23 1.69
CA LEU A 20 -17.90 -21.40 0.52
C LEU A 20 -16.64 -21.87 -0.24
N MET A 21 -15.81 -22.70 0.40
CA MET A 21 -14.61 -23.30 -0.19
C MET A 21 -14.51 -24.76 0.21
N CYS A 22 -13.92 -25.58 -0.66
CA CYS A 22 -13.61 -26.95 -0.34
C CYS A 22 -12.48 -27.03 0.69
N SER A 23 -12.70 -27.78 1.77
CA SER A 23 -11.72 -27.97 2.85
C SER A 23 -10.45 -28.70 2.42
N LEU A 24 -10.49 -29.43 1.30
CA LEU A 24 -9.35 -30.21 0.82
C LEU A 24 -8.52 -29.46 -0.24
N CYS A 25 -9.16 -28.93 -1.29
CA CYS A 25 -8.46 -28.37 -2.45
C CYS A 25 -8.57 -26.84 -2.58
N GLY A 26 -9.33 -26.17 -1.70
CA GLY A 26 -9.49 -24.72 -1.74
C GLY A 26 -10.40 -24.18 -2.86
N ALA A 27 -10.96 -25.04 -3.71
CA ALA A 27 -11.88 -24.62 -4.76
C ALA A 27 -13.13 -23.93 -4.18
N VAL A 28 -13.48 -22.75 -4.72
CA VAL A 28 -14.67 -21.99 -4.31
C VAL A 28 -15.93 -22.73 -4.78
N LEU A 29 -16.83 -23.03 -3.86
CA LEU A 29 -18.07 -23.76 -4.13
C LEU A 29 -19.17 -22.77 -4.51
N LYS A 30 -19.82 -22.97 -5.67
CA LYS A 30 -20.94 -22.14 -6.10
C LYS A 30 -22.14 -22.47 -5.20
N ARG A 31 -22.60 -21.49 -4.41
CA ARG A 31 -23.81 -21.63 -3.61
C ARG A 31 -24.98 -21.89 -4.57
N VAL A 32 -25.54 -23.09 -4.53
CA VAL A 32 -26.85 -23.33 -5.15
C VAL A 32 -27.78 -22.36 -4.43
N GLN A 33 -28.35 -21.41 -5.17
CA GLN A 33 -29.34 -20.49 -4.60
C GLN A 33 -30.38 -21.35 -3.90
N SER A 34 -30.36 -21.34 -2.57
CA SER A 34 -31.45 -21.90 -1.77
C SER A 34 -32.71 -21.30 -2.35
N ALA A 35 -33.65 -22.16 -2.74
CA ALA A 35 -34.93 -21.74 -3.28
C ALA A 35 -35.46 -20.62 -2.39
N VAL A 36 -35.79 -19.48 -3.02
CA VAL A 36 -36.46 -18.38 -2.34
C VAL A 36 -37.66 -19.00 -1.60
N PRO A 37 -37.83 -18.77 -0.28
CA PRO A 37 -38.95 -19.31 0.45
C PRO A 37 -40.24 -18.94 -0.29
N THR A 38 -41.04 -19.94 -0.61
CA THR A 38 -42.35 -19.71 -1.22
C THR A 38 -43.19 -18.84 -0.29
N GLU A 39 -43.96 -17.91 -0.87
CA GLU A 39 -44.76 -16.89 -0.16
C GLU A 39 -45.69 -17.50 0.93
N SER A 40 -46.03 -18.79 0.81
CA SER A 40 -46.79 -19.54 1.81
C SER A 40 -46.01 -19.91 3.08
N GLU A 41 -44.69 -20.09 3.03
CA GLU A 41 -43.86 -20.36 4.23
C GLU A 41 -43.57 -19.09 5.04
N ILE A 42 -43.64 -17.92 4.40
CA ILE A 42 -43.46 -16.61 5.06
C ILE A 42 -44.69 -16.27 5.93
N ALA A 43 -45.89 -16.77 5.56
CA ALA A 43 -47.12 -16.49 6.29
C ALA A 43 -47.19 -17.15 7.69
N ASP A 44 -46.54 -18.29 7.89
CA ASP A 44 -46.59 -19.03 9.17
C ASP A 44 -45.45 -18.66 10.15
N MET A 45 -44.47 -17.87 9.71
CA MET A 45 -43.41 -17.33 10.56
C MET A 45 -43.72 -15.92 11.09
N HIS A 46 -44.98 -15.66 11.46
CA HIS A 46 -45.34 -14.51 12.30
C HIS A 46 -45.21 -14.89 13.78
N PRO A 47 -44.06 -14.66 14.44
CA PRO A 47 -44.01 -14.64 15.89
C PRO A 47 -45.01 -13.60 16.39
N HIS A 48 -45.83 -13.99 17.37
CA HIS A 48 -46.62 -13.10 18.20
C HIS A 48 -45.69 -12.15 18.97
N PHE A 49 -45.14 -11.14 18.29
CA PHE A 49 -44.58 -9.98 18.96
C PHE A 49 -45.76 -9.17 19.49
N ALA A 50 -46.02 -9.35 20.79
CA ALA A 50 -46.80 -8.40 21.54
C ALA A 50 -46.29 -6.99 21.22
N GLN A 51 -47.18 -6.13 20.74
CA GLN A 51 -46.91 -4.73 20.47
C GLN A 51 -46.62 -4.04 21.80
N THR A 52 -45.39 -4.15 22.31
CA THR A 52 -44.87 -3.17 23.25
C THR A 52 -44.88 -1.84 22.51
N PRO A 53 -45.57 -0.80 23.03
CA PRO A 53 -45.56 0.51 22.40
C PRO A 53 -44.10 0.94 22.26
N VAL A 54 -43.65 1.09 21.02
CA VAL A 54 -42.35 1.67 20.69
C VAL A 54 -42.41 3.10 21.20
N GLN A 55 -41.91 3.30 22.42
CA GLN A 55 -41.57 4.62 22.89
C GLN A 55 -40.58 5.18 21.88
N SER A 56 -40.99 6.23 21.19
CA SER A 56 -40.14 7.01 20.31
C SER A 56 -39.04 7.63 21.16
N GLU A 57 -37.94 6.89 21.36
CA GLU A 57 -36.72 7.47 21.87
C GLU A 57 -36.35 8.65 20.97
N PRO A 58 -36.08 9.83 21.55
CA PRO A 58 -35.68 10.99 20.77
C PRO A 58 -34.45 10.61 19.96
N ALA A 59 -34.41 11.03 18.70
CA ALA A 59 -33.34 10.86 17.72
C ALA A 59 -32.02 11.48 18.22
N SER A 60 -31.44 10.86 19.24
CA SER A 60 -30.21 11.20 19.96
C SER A 60 -29.10 10.20 19.61
N GLY A 61 -29.18 9.60 18.42
CA GLY A 61 -28.21 8.66 17.87
C GLY A 61 -26.79 9.25 17.69
N SER A 62 -26.58 10.54 17.94
CA SER A 62 -25.23 11.13 18.02
C SER A 62 -24.51 10.87 19.35
N PHE A 63 -25.24 10.68 20.46
CA PHE A 63 -24.63 10.64 21.79
C PHE A 63 -23.96 9.30 22.10
N VAL A 64 -24.53 8.18 21.64
CA VAL A 64 -23.96 6.83 21.87
C VAL A 64 -22.68 6.61 21.07
N TYR A 65 -22.58 7.16 19.86
CA TYR A 65 -21.38 7.05 19.01
C TYR A 65 -20.22 7.92 19.53
N GLN A 66 -20.52 9.12 20.08
CA GLN A 66 -19.52 9.96 20.74
C GLN A 66 -19.02 9.33 22.05
N ALA A 67 -19.88 8.74 22.87
CA ALA A 67 -19.49 8.14 24.14
C ALA A 67 -18.59 6.89 23.99
N TRP A 68 -18.74 6.11 22.92
CA TRP A 68 -17.85 4.96 22.63
C TRP A 68 -16.50 5.37 22.03
N MET A 69 -16.45 6.49 21.31
CA MET A 69 -15.20 6.98 20.75
C MET A 69 -14.46 7.92 21.69
N ASP A 70 -15.10 8.55 22.68
CA ASP A 70 -14.46 9.45 23.65
C ASP A 70 -13.27 8.86 24.43
N PRO A 71 -13.28 7.58 24.86
CA PRO A 71 -12.12 6.93 25.45
C PRO A 71 -10.98 6.71 24.46
N ILE A 72 -11.29 6.57 23.16
CA ILE A 72 -10.32 6.47 22.07
C ILE A 72 -9.79 7.88 21.71
N TYR A 73 -10.63 8.91 21.80
CA TYR A 73 -10.33 10.32 21.50
C TYR A 73 -9.47 10.99 22.57
N LYS A 74 -9.56 10.59 23.83
CA LYS A 74 -8.54 10.88 24.85
C LYS A 74 -7.31 9.99 24.64
N ALA A 75 -6.84 9.96 23.39
CA ALA A 75 -5.53 9.47 22.99
C ALA A 75 -4.55 9.97 24.04
N GLN A 76 -4.14 9.05 24.89
CA GLN A 76 -3.15 9.32 25.91
C GLN A 76 -2.01 10.00 25.18
N ALA A 77 -1.61 11.19 25.66
CA ALA A 77 -0.30 11.70 25.33
C ALA A 77 0.64 10.52 25.57
N SER A 78 1.15 9.93 24.49
CA SER A 78 1.97 8.72 24.56
C SER A 78 3.00 8.98 25.64
N LYS A 79 3.06 8.09 26.64
CA LYS A 79 4.03 8.26 27.74
C LYS A 79 5.46 8.17 27.20
N ARG A 80 5.63 7.64 25.99
CA ARG A 80 6.91 7.39 25.33
C ARG A 80 7.23 8.52 24.36
N SER A 81 8.50 8.88 24.28
CA SER A 81 8.96 9.86 23.31
C SER A 81 8.84 9.29 21.88
N PRO A 82 8.58 10.10 20.84
CA PRO A 82 8.62 9.64 19.46
C PRO A 82 9.92 8.90 19.08
N PHE A 83 11.04 9.34 19.66
CA PHE A 83 12.35 8.71 19.47
C PHE A 83 12.45 7.30 20.08
N PHE A 84 11.64 6.98 21.09
CA PHE A 84 11.56 5.62 21.61
C PHE A 84 11.09 4.64 20.53
N HIS A 85 10.02 4.99 19.80
CA HIS A 85 9.50 4.15 18.71
C HIS A 85 10.50 4.04 17.57
N MET A 86 11.20 5.12 17.23
CA MET A 86 12.25 5.11 16.21
C MET A 86 13.41 4.20 16.57
N GLY A 87 13.89 4.26 17.82
CA GLY A 87 14.99 3.43 18.30
C GLY A 87 14.63 1.94 18.36
N TRP A 88 13.44 1.60 18.88
CA TRP A 88 12.98 0.21 18.88
C TRP A 88 12.64 -0.31 17.48
N GLY A 89 12.04 0.53 16.64
CA GLY A 89 11.80 0.19 15.24
C GLY A 89 13.11 -0.14 14.51
N LEU A 90 14.18 0.62 14.76
CA LEU A 90 15.50 0.34 14.20
C LEU A 90 16.02 -1.06 14.61
N VAL A 91 15.87 -1.43 15.88
CA VAL A 91 16.24 -2.76 16.36
C VAL A 91 15.43 -3.85 15.65
N LEU A 92 14.11 -3.67 15.54
CA LEU A 92 13.23 -4.61 14.84
C LEU A 92 13.54 -4.72 13.34
N ALA A 93 13.91 -3.63 12.67
CA ALA A 93 14.35 -3.63 11.29
C ALA A 93 15.63 -4.48 11.10
N GLY A 94 16.56 -4.37 12.04
CA GLY A 94 17.74 -5.23 12.12
C GLY A 94 17.37 -6.71 12.25
N LEU A 95 16.39 -7.04 13.11
CA LEU A 95 15.88 -8.41 13.25
C LEU A 95 15.26 -8.95 11.95
N PHE A 96 14.48 -8.15 11.23
CA PHE A 96 13.93 -8.52 9.92
C PHE A 96 15.00 -8.72 8.85
N SER A 97 16.19 -8.15 9.04
CA SER A 97 17.33 -8.31 8.13
C SER A 97 18.21 -9.52 8.45
N LEU A 98 17.98 -10.21 9.57
CA LEU A 98 18.75 -11.39 9.94
C LEU A 98 18.45 -12.58 9.00
N PRO A 99 19.44 -13.44 8.71
CA PRO A 99 19.29 -14.54 7.76
C PRO A 99 18.42 -15.71 8.27
N PHE A 100 17.73 -15.56 9.40
CA PHE A 100 16.79 -16.56 9.89
C PHE A 100 15.58 -16.64 8.95
N PHE A 101 15.30 -17.85 8.47
CA PHE A 101 14.34 -18.12 7.39
C PHE A 101 13.02 -17.34 7.51
N LEU A 102 12.40 -17.33 8.68
CA LEU A 102 11.10 -16.67 8.89
C LEU A 102 11.19 -15.14 8.74
N PHE A 103 12.17 -14.51 9.39
CA PHE A 103 12.30 -13.05 9.39
C PHE A 103 12.76 -12.51 8.05
N LYS A 104 13.72 -13.19 7.41
CA LYS A 104 14.18 -12.83 6.07
C LYS A 104 13.05 -12.92 5.04
N THR A 105 12.22 -13.96 5.12
CA THR A 105 11.10 -14.14 4.17
C THR A 105 10.04 -13.05 4.35
N ILE A 106 9.67 -12.72 5.58
CA ILE A 106 8.68 -11.66 5.85
C ILE A 106 9.19 -10.30 5.38
N GLY A 107 10.44 -9.96 5.70
CA GLY A 107 11.06 -8.72 5.24
C GLY A 107 11.07 -8.64 3.71
N TRP A 108 11.57 -9.69 3.06
CA TRP A 108 11.67 -9.74 1.60
C TRP A 108 10.29 -9.64 0.92
N VAL A 109 9.27 -10.34 1.42
CA VAL A 109 7.90 -10.23 0.89
C VAL A 109 7.38 -8.81 1.06
N PHE A 110 7.61 -8.18 2.20
CA PHE A 110 7.16 -6.82 2.43
C PHE A 110 7.84 -5.81 1.49
N GLU A 111 9.16 -5.89 1.34
CA GLU A 111 9.93 -5.09 0.37
C GLU A 111 9.41 -5.29 -1.04
N SER A 112 9.30 -6.55 -1.48
CA SER A 112 8.78 -6.90 -2.81
C SER A 112 7.36 -6.37 -3.03
N VAL A 113 6.46 -6.46 -2.05
CA VAL A 113 5.11 -5.89 -2.17
C VAL A 113 5.18 -4.39 -2.40
N VAL A 114 5.97 -3.67 -1.62
CA VAL A 114 6.10 -2.21 -1.76
C VAL A 114 6.72 -1.83 -3.10
N HIS A 115 7.74 -2.57 -3.53
CA HIS A 115 8.41 -2.43 -4.82
C HIS A 115 7.42 -2.58 -5.98
N GLU A 116 6.74 -3.72 -6.05
CA GLU A 116 5.80 -4.01 -7.13
C GLU A 116 4.56 -3.11 -7.09
N MET A 117 4.14 -2.67 -5.91
CA MET A 117 3.09 -1.64 -5.79
C MET A 117 3.55 -0.31 -6.38
N GLY A 118 4.84 0.04 -6.25
CA GLY A 118 5.43 1.22 -6.89
C GLY A 118 5.26 1.20 -8.41
N HIS A 119 5.73 0.14 -9.06
CA HIS A 119 5.52 -0.07 -10.51
C HIS A 119 4.04 -0.06 -10.88
N THR A 120 3.21 -0.79 -10.13
CA THR A 120 1.77 -0.91 -10.40
C THR A 120 1.07 0.45 -10.35
N LEU A 121 1.35 1.25 -9.32
CA LEU A 121 0.77 2.59 -9.18
C LEU A 121 1.25 3.52 -10.29
N MET A 122 2.52 3.46 -10.68
CA MET A 122 3.03 4.26 -11.79
C MET A 122 2.44 3.83 -13.13
N ALA A 123 2.28 2.53 -13.36
CA ALA A 123 1.62 2.01 -14.56
C ALA A 123 0.16 2.50 -14.65
N TYR A 124 -0.61 2.42 -13.56
CA TYR A 124 -1.96 2.99 -13.51
C TYR A 124 -1.97 4.49 -13.78
N PHE A 125 -1.04 5.22 -13.19
CA PHE A 125 -0.89 6.65 -13.44
C PHE A 125 -0.57 6.92 -14.91
N MET A 126 0.27 6.11 -15.56
CA MET A 126 0.61 6.22 -16.99
C MET A 126 -0.46 5.63 -17.94
N GLY A 127 -1.64 5.27 -17.44
CA GLY A 127 -2.74 4.76 -18.26
C GLY A 127 -2.59 3.30 -18.71
N SER A 128 -1.84 2.50 -17.95
CA SER A 128 -1.72 1.04 -18.13
C SER A 128 -2.39 0.31 -16.97
N ILE A 129 -3.00 -0.85 -17.23
CA ILE A 129 -3.47 -1.75 -16.17
C ILE A 129 -2.31 -2.66 -15.80
N ALA A 130 -1.98 -2.73 -14.51
CA ALA A 130 -0.88 -3.54 -14.02
C ALA A 130 -1.24 -4.29 -12.72
N LEU A 131 -0.64 -5.45 -12.52
CA LEU A 131 -0.83 -6.26 -11.32
C LEU A 131 0.52 -6.73 -10.77
N PRO A 132 0.75 -6.63 -9.46
CA PRO A 132 1.94 -7.19 -8.84
C PRO A 132 1.81 -8.71 -8.79
N ALA A 133 2.88 -9.41 -9.15
CA ALA A 133 3.00 -10.86 -9.07
C ALA A 133 4.18 -11.21 -8.16
N ILE A 134 3.90 -11.88 -7.04
CA ILE A 134 4.90 -12.23 -6.03
C ILE A 134 4.82 -13.72 -5.76
N ARG A 135 5.97 -14.40 -5.81
CA ARG A 135 6.12 -15.80 -5.44
C ARG A 135 7.06 -15.92 -4.24
N LEU A 136 6.73 -16.84 -3.34
CA LEU A 136 7.49 -17.05 -2.10
C LEU A 136 8.87 -17.68 -2.30
N ASP A 137 9.23 -18.05 -3.53
CA ASP A 137 10.54 -18.60 -3.91
C ASP A 137 11.58 -17.52 -4.27
N GLY A 138 11.25 -16.24 -4.08
CA GLY A 138 12.20 -15.14 -4.25
C GLY A 138 12.00 -14.34 -5.54
N HIS A 139 10.87 -14.49 -6.23
CA HIS A 139 10.56 -13.74 -7.45
C HIS A 139 9.38 -12.79 -7.25
N ALA A 140 9.56 -11.53 -7.63
CA ALA A 140 8.52 -10.51 -7.70
C ALA A 140 8.62 -9.75 -9.03
N ALA A 141 7.49 -9.45 -9.66
CA ALA A 141 7.45 -8.60 -10.85
C ALA A 141 6.07 -7.99 -11.03
N THR A 142 6.00 -6.85 -11.72
CA THR A 142 4.74 -6.21 -12.08
C THR A 142 4.42 -6.50 -13.52
N VAL A 143 3.29 -7.17 -13.75
CA VAL A 143 2.80 -7.46 -15.10
C VAL A 143 1.87 -6.34 -15.53
N SER A 144 2.28 -5.57 -16.52
CA SER A 144 1.51 -4.44 -17.07
C SER A 144 1.04 -4.73 -18.50
N LEU A 145 -0.18 -4.29 -18.83
CA LEU A 145 -0.65 -4.20 -20.21
C LEU A 145 0.00 -3.02 -20.94
N GLU A 146 -0.13 -2.98 -22.25
CA GLU A 146 0.31 -1.83 -23.03
C GLU A 146 -0.45 -0.55 -22.60
N PRO A 147 0.24 0.59 -22.43
CA PRO A 147 -0.42 1.84 -22.05
C PRO A 147 -1.51 2.25 -23.04
N SER A 148 -2.72 2.50 -22.55
CA SER A 148 -3.84 2.96 -23.36
C SER A 148 -3.89 4.49 -23.37
N PRO A 149 -3.86 5.15 -24.55
CA PRO A 149 -3.97 6.62 -24.62
C PRO A 149 -5.31 7.12 -24.07
N ILE A 150 -6.36 6.30 -24.11
CA ILE A 150 -7.66 6.62 -23.52
C ILE A 150 -7.56 6.67 -21.99
N LEU A 151 -6.95 5.66 -21.36
CA LEU A 151 -6.77 5.64 -19.91
C LEU A 151 -5.85 6.79 -19.46
N ALA A 152 -4.78 7.06 -20.20
CA ALA A 152 -3.91 8.21 -19.93
C ALA A 152 -4.67 9.54 -20.03
N GLY A 153 -5.54 9.68 -21.04
CA GLY A 153 -6.43 10.84 -21.19
C GLY A 153 -7.40 11.00 -20.00
N ILE A 154 -7.93 9.90 -19.46
CA ILE A 154 -8.79 9.91 -18.26
C ILE A 154 -7.99 10.38 -17.04
N VAL A 155 -6.78 9.84 -16.80
CA VAL A 155 -5.92 10.28 -15.69
C VAL A 155 -5.61 11.76 -15.80
N TRP A 156 -5.25 12.23 -17.00
CA TRP A 156 -4.99 13.65 -17.24
C TRP A 156 -6.21 14.53 -16.94
N LEU A 157 -7.39 14.13 -17.40
CA LEU A 157 -8.64 14.83 -17.09
C LEU A 157 -8.90 14.89 -15.58
N LEU A 158 -8.68 13.80 -14.85
CA LEU A 158 -8.84 13.76 -13.39
C LEU A 158 -7.86 14.71 -12.69
N LEU A 159 -6.62 14.85 -13.16
CA LEU A 159 -5.67 15.84 -12.62
C LEU A 159 -6.16 17.28 -12.83
N VAL A 160 -6.69 17.59 -14.01
CA VAL A 160 -7.27 18.91 -14.31
C VAL A 160 -8.49 19.19 -13.44
N LEU A 161 -9.42 18.24 -13.33
CA LEU A 161 -10.60 18.37 -12.46
C LEU A 161 -10.21 18.52 -10.99
N GLY A 162 -9.19 17.78 -10.54
CA GLY A 162 -8.61 17.92 -9.20
C GLY A 162 -8.04 19.31 -8.95
N ALA A 163 -7.30 19.88 -9.91
CA ALA A 163 -6.80 21.25 -9.83
C ALA A 163 -7.95 22.26 -9.70
N VAL A 164 -9.00 22.15 -10.52
CA VAL A 164 -10.19 23.01 -10.42
C VAL A 164 -10.85 22.88 -9.05
N TRP A 165 -11.07 21.65 -8.57
CA TRP A 165 -11.67 21.37 -7.27
C TRP A 165 -10.88 22.02 -6.13
N PHE A 166 -9.57 21.77 -6.02
CA PHE A 166 -8.75 22.35 -4.96
C PHE A 166 -8.57 23.87 -5.09
N GLY A 167 -8.71 24.42 -6.30
CA GLY A 167 -8.80 25.86 -6.53
C GLY A 167 -10.05 26.48 -5.90
N ILE A 168 -11.21 25.85 -6.10
CA ILE A 168 -12.49 26.27 -5.51
C ILE A 168 -12.43 26.23 -3.98
N PHE A 169 -11.89 25.14 -3.41
CA PHE A 169 -11.76 24.97 -1.95
C PHE A 169 -10.52 25.65 -1.35
N LYS A 170 -9.76 26.42 -2.14
CA LYS A 170 -8.58 27.20 -1.70
C LYS A 170 -7.49 26.38 -1.00
N HIS A 171 -7.37 25.08 -1.29
CA HIS A 171 -6.30 24.22 -0.77
C HIS A 171 -5.02 24.38 -1.59
N ARG A 172 -4.30 25.50 -1.37
CA ARG A 172 -3.15 25.92 -2.19
C ARG A 172 -2.09 24.84 -2.44
N PRO A 173 -1.63 24.04 -1.44
CA PRO A 173 -0.62 23.04 -1.70
C PRO A 173 -1.10 21.96 -2.67
N LEU A 174 -2.31 21.45 -2.48
CA LEU A 174 -2.90 20.44 -3.36
C LEU A 174 -3.20 20.99 -4.75
N LEU A 175 -3.66 22.24 -4.84
CA LEU A 175 -3.83 22.93 -6.12
C LEU A 175 -2.52 23.00 -6.90
N ILE A 176 -1.44 23.47 -6.25
CA ILE A 176 -0.13 23.59 -6.89
C ILE A 176 0.35 22.22 -7.37
N THR A 177 0.25 21.18 -6.53
CA THR A 177 0.60 19.81 -6.92
C THR A 177 -0.21 19.33 -8.12
N MET A 178 -1.53 19.50 -8.12
CA MET A 178 -2.38 19.05 -9.23
C MET A 178 -2.09 19.80 -10.53
N VAL A 179 -1.84 21.11 -10.48
CA VAL A 179 -1.47 21.93 -11.65
C VAL A 179 -0.14 21.47 -12.21
N VAL A 180 0.89 21.30 -11.37
CA VAL A 180 2.21 20.82 -11.80
C VAL A 180 2.10 19.44 -12.44
N LEU A 181 1.39 18.51 -11.80
CA LEU A 181 1.17 17.18 -12.37
C LEU A 181 0.40 17.24 -13.69
N ALA A 182 -0.69 18.01 -13.78
CA ALA A 182 -1.48 18.13 -15.01
C ALA A 182 -0.68 18.70 -16.19
N LEU A 183 0.29 19.59 -15.92
CA LEU A 183 1.17 20.16 -16.95
C LEU A 183 2.29 19.20 -17.37
N LEU A 184 2.91 18.50 -16.42
CA LEU A 184 3.99 17.55 -16.70
C LEU A 184 3.47 16.23 -17.26
N TYR A 185 2.25 15.84 -16.92
CA TYR A 185 1.72 14.52 -17.23
C TYR A 185 1.73 14.18 -18.73
N PRO A 186 1.22 15.03 -19.65
CA PRO A 186 1.20 14.68 -21.07
C PRO A 186 2.61 14.46 -21.65
N PHE A 187 3.60 15.19 -21.14
CA PHE A 187 4.99 15.05 -21.57
C PHE A 187 5.55 13.65 -21.28
N PHE A 188 5.17 13.05 -20.15
CA PHE A 188 5.59 11.70 -19.79
C PHE A 188 4.68 10.63 -20.38
N ALA A 189 3.37 10.74 -20.18
CA ALA A 189 2.42 9.68 -20.53
C ALA A 189 2.33 9.40 -22.05
N PHE A 190 2.55 10.42 -22.88
CA PHE A 190 2.51 10.32 -24.34
C PHE A 190 3.90 10.32 -25.00
N SER A 191 4.95 10.02 -24.24
CA SER A 191 6.30 9.79 -24.78
C SER A 191 6.90 8.49 -24.26
N ASP A 192 8.05 8.10 -24.82
CA ASP A 192 8.79 6.92 -24.38
C ASP A 192 9.39 7.11 -22.97
N ARG A 193 9.38 8.34 -22.44
CA ARG A 193 9.90 8.68 -21.11
C ARG A 193 9.10 8.06 -19.97
N LYS A 194 7.87 7.60 -20.22
CA LYS A 194 7.11 6.86 -19.22
C LYS A 194 7.79 5.56 -18.80
N GLU A 195 8.58 4.93 -19.67
CA GLU A 195 9.20 3.64 -19.37
C GLU A 195 10.18 3.74 -18.22
N TRP A 196 11.14 4.67 -18.27
CA TRP A 196 12.09 4.83 -17.18
C TRP A 196 11.43 5.32 -15.88
N LEU A 197 10.32 6.08 -15.96
CA LEU A 197 9.54 6.41 -14.78
C LEU A 197 8.87 5.19 -14.15
N MET A 198 8.34 4.28 -14.97
CA MET A 198 7.78 3.02 -14.50
C MET A 198 8.86 2.14 -13.86
N LEU A 199 10.07 2.06 -14.44
CA LEU A 199 11.18 1.31 -13.83
C LEU A 199 11.68 1.94 -12.54
N LEU A 200 11.78 3.27 -12.49
CA LEU A 200 12.20 3.96 -11.25
C LEU A 200 11.15 3.82 -10.14
N ALA A 201 9.89 3.55 -10.49
CA ALA A 201 8.79 3.55 -9.54
C ALA A 201 8.85 2.43 -8.50
N GLY A 202 9.56 1.32 -8.74
CA GLY A 202 9.77 0.27 -7.74
C GLY A 202 10.49 0.81 -6.51
N HIS A 203 11.78 1.12 -6.69
CA HIS A 203 12.60 1.77 -5.65
C HIS A 203 12.07 3.15 -5.23
N GLY A 204 11.45 3.90 -6.14
CA GLY A 204 10.78 5.16 -5.82
C GLY A 204 9.61 4.97 -4.85
N GLY A 205 8.84 3.90 -5.00
CA GLY A 205 7.75 3.51 -4.11
C GLY A 205 8.28 3.15 -2.72
N GLU A 206 9.34 2.35 -2.65
CA GLU A 206 10.02 2.01 -1.39
C GLU A 206 10.50 3.26 -0.66
N MET A 207 11.13 4.20 -1.36
CA MET A 207 11.58 5.48 -0.82
C MET A 207 10.43 6.31 -0.24
N VAL A 208 9.31 6.42 -0.96
CA VAL A 208 8.12 7.16 -0.52
C VAL A 208 7.49 6.49 0.70
N ILE A 209 7.29 5.17 0.66
CA ILE A 209 6.69 4.42 1.78
C ILE A 209 7.58 4.47 3.02
N ALA A 210 8.90 4.30 2.87
CA ALA A 210 9.85 4.46 3.96
C ALA A 210 9.73 5.85 4.61
N THR A 211 9.69 6.91 3.79
CA THR A 211 9.52 8.29 4.28
C THR A 211 8.20 8.47 5.05
N ILE A 212 7.07 7.97 4.51
CA ILE A 212 5.75 8.03 5.15
C ILE A 212 5.76 7.26 6.48
N PHE A 213 6.40 6.10 6.52
CA PHE A 213 6.44 5.25 7.71
C PHE A 213 7.29 5.87 8.82
N LEU A 214 8.45 6.44 8.49
CA LEU A 214 9.25 7.20 9.45
C LEU A 214 8.52 8.47 9.93
N TRP A 215 7.77 9.14 9.05
CA TRP A 215 6.92 10.27 9.45
C TRP A 215 5.80 9.82 10.40
N ARG A 216 5.12 8.70 10.09
CA ARG A 216 4.01 8.14 10.90
C ARG A 216 4.45 7.65 12.27
N SER A 217 5.67 7.14 12.39
CA SER A 217 6.21 6.76 13.71
C SER A 217 6.48 7.99 14.58
N LEU A 218 6.76 9.15 13.99
CA LEU A 218 7.08 10.39 14.70
C LEU A 218 5.84 11.22 15.08
N VAL A 219 4.84 11.28 14.20
CA VAL A 219 3.65 12.12 14.41
C VAL A 219 2.50 11.30 15.01
N PRO A 220 2.05 11.61 16.24
CA PRO A 220 0.85 11.01 16.78
C PRO A 220 -0.35 11.51 15.99
N THR A 221 -1.05 10.61 15.30
CA THR A 221 -2.29 10.92 14.57
C THR A 221 -3.45 10.11 15.12
N PHE A 222 -4.67 10.62 14.97
CA PHE A 222 -5.89 10.01 15.50
C PHE A 222 -6.19 8.59 14.97
N LYS A 223 -5.52 8.18 13.88
CA LYS A 223 -5.70 6.86 13.25
C LYS A 223 -4.61 5.86 13.60
N VAL A 224 -3.57 6.26 14.32
CA VAL A 224 -2.40 5.41 14.57
C VAL A 224 -2.32 5.12 16.06
N GLN A 225 -2.44 3.84 16.40
CA GLN A 225 -2.25 3.38 17.79
C GLN A 225 -0.77 3.49 18.18
N GLU A 226 -0.48 3.65 19.48
CA GLU A 226 0.90 3.82 19.95
C GLU A 226 1.78 2.61 19.60
N GLU A 227 1.17 1.43 19.56
CA GLU A 227 1.76 0.15 19.21
C GLU A 227 2.18 0.09 17.73
N GLU A 228 1.37 0.67 16.84
CA GLU A 228 1.63 0.68 15.39
C GLU A 228 2.80 1.58 15.01
N ARG A 229 3.10 2.62 15.81
CA ARG A 229 4.22 3.54 15.55
C ARG A 229 5.56 2.83 15.53
N MET A 230 5.74 1.82 16.38
CA MET A 230 6.95 1.01 16.41
C MET A 230 7.06 0.14 15.15
N LEU A 231 5.94 -0.42 14.68
CA LEU A 231 5.89 -1.19 13.44
C LEU A 231 6.19 -0.30 12.23
N TYR A 232 5.60 0.90 12.14
CA TYR A 232 5.94 1.87 11.10
C TYR A 232 7.42 2.22 11.10
N ALA A 233 8.00 2.50 12.28
CA ALA A 233 9.44 2.73 12.37
C ALA A 233 10.26 1.53 11.87
N ALA A 234 9.88 0.30 12.26
CA ALA A 234 10.58 -0.90 11.84
C ALA A 234 10.54 -1.11 10.32
N LEU A 235 9.35 -1.01 9.72
CA LEU A 235 9.18 -1.19 8.27
C LEU A 235 9.85 -0.05 7.48
N GLY A 236 9.78 1.19 7.97
CA GLY A 236 10.44 2.33 7.34
C GLY A 236 11.97 2.22 7.37
N TRP A 237 12.55 1.84 8.51
CA TRP A 237 13.97 1.56 8.60
C TRP A 237 14.39 0.38 7.74
N TYR A 238 13.61 -0.70 7.72
CA TYR A 238 13.91 -1.89 6.94
C TYR A 238 14.05 -1.56 5.44
N LEU A 239 13.04 -0.93 4.82
CA LEU A 239 13.09 -0.52 3.41
C LEU A 239 14.29 0.40 3.12
N TRP A 240 14.56 1.33 4.03
CA TRP A 240 15.69 2.25 3.89
C TRP A 240 17.03 1.52 3.91
N PHE A 241 17.27 0.62 4.87
CA PHE A 241 18.53 -0.12 4.97
C PHE A 241 18.74 -1.07 3.79
N GLN A 242 17.72 -1.81 3.37
CA GLN A 242 17.86 -2.73 2.23
C GLN A 242 18.27 -1.98 0.96
N ASN A 243 17.62 -0.84 0.70
CA ASN A 243 18.00 0.02 -0.43
C ASN A 243 19.41 0.60 -0.30
N LEU A 244 19.82 1.06 0.88
CA LEU A 244 21.18 1.55 1.09
C LEU A 244 22.23 0.45 0.86
N ILE A 245 22.01 -0.74 1.40
CA ILE A 245 22.92 -1.88 1.27
C ILE A 245 23.02 -2.31 -0.20
N MET A 246 21.89 -2.45 -0.88
CA MET A 246 21.84 -2.80 -2.30
C MET A 246 22.61 -1.76 -3.13
N ASN A 247 22.26 -0.48 -3.01
CA ASN A 247 22.90 0.59 -3.80
C ASN A 247 24.39 0.70 -3.47
N TRP A 248 24.78 0.59 -2.20
CA TRP A 248 26.19 0.58 -1.79
C TRP A 248 26.96 -0.56 -2.47
N ASN A 249 26.41 -1.78 -2.44
CA ASN A 249 27.03 -2.95 -3.05
C ASN A 249 27.14 -2.79 -4.58
N LEU A 250 26.12 -2.26 -5.25
CA LEU A 250 26.16 -2.00 -6.69
C LEU A 250 27.21 -0.94 -7.07
N VAL A 251 27.46 0.06 -6.21
CA VAL A 251 28.52 1.04 -6.42
C VAL A 251 29.90 0.40 -6.26
N TYR A 252 30.14 -0.33 -5.16
CA TYR A 252 31.50 -0.68 -4.73
C TYR A 252 31.93 -2.12 -5.02
N SER A 253 31.02 -3.05 -5.32
CA SER A 253 31.32 -4.48 -5.52
C SER A 253 31.03 -4.93 -6.94
N GLN A 254 32.04 -5.44 -7.65
CA GLN A 254 31.85 -6.04 -8.97
C GLN A 254 31.00 -7.31 -8.89
N GLU A 255 31.27 -8.17 -7.90
CA GLU A 255 30.52 -9.40 -7.66
C GLU A 255 29.02 -9.13 -7.49
N SER A 256 28.66 -8.06 -6.75
CA SER A 256 27.25 -7.70 -6.57
C SER A 256 26.60 -7.20 -7.86
N ARG A 257 27.36 -6.55 -8.75
CA ARG A 257 26.85 -6.13 -10.06
C ARG A 257 26.66 -7.32 -10.99
N ASP A 258 27.61 -8.25 -11.00
CA ASP A 258 27.51 -9.48 -11.79
C ASP A 258 26.30 -10.30 -11.33
N TRP A 259 26.16 -10.49 -10.00
CA TRP A 259 24.99 -11.13 -9.42
C TRP A 259 23.69 -10.41 -9.78
N TYR A 260 23.65 -9.07 -9.69
CA TYR A 260 22.46 -8.29 -10.04
C TYR A 260 22.14 -8.35 -11.54
N ALA A 261 23.13 -8.45 -12.43
CA ALA A 261 22.88 -8.63 -13.85
C ALA A 261 22.31 -10.03 -14.18
N GLU A 262 22.72 -11.05 -13.43
CA GLU A 262 22.30 -12.44 -13.64
C GLU A 262 20.98 -12.79 -12.95
N ASN A 263 20.63 -12.13 -11.84
CA ASN A 263 19.50 -12.49 -10.99
C ASN A 263 18.31 -11.56 -11.20
N GLY A 264 17.81 -11.57 -12.43
CA GLY A 264 16.52 -10.98 -12.78
C GLY A 264 15.34 -11.78 -12.26
N SER A 265 14.19 -11.14 -12.06
CA SER A 265 12.98 -11.81 -11.58
C SER A 265 12.09 -12.27 -12.74
N PHE A 266 11.57 -13.51 -12.69
CA PHE A 266 10.80 -14.10 -13.80
C PHE A 266 11.50 -14.09 -15.16
N GLY A 267 12.84 -14.06 -15.19
CA GLY A 267 13.64 -13.90 -16.41
C GLY A 267 13.58 -12.50 -17.01
N LEU A 268 13.01 -11.52 -16.29
CA LEU A 268 13.06 -10.10 -16.64
C LEU A 268 14.35 -9.49 -16.12
N GLU A 269 14.87 -8.54 -16.88
CA GLU A 269 16.02 -7.74 -16.48
C GLU A 269 15.67 -6.77 -15.35
N ASN A 270 16.60 -6.56 -14.43
CA ASN A 270 16.42 -5.66 -13.30
C ASN A 270 16.31 -4.18 -13.70
N ASP A 271 15.53 -3.41 -12.95
CA ASP A 271 15.17 -2.03 -13.31
C ASP A 271 16.38 -1.13 -13.53
N PHE A 272 17.38 -1.18 -12.65
CA PHE A 272 18.56 -0.33 -12.77
C PHE A 272 19.42 -0.70 -13.98
N MET A 273 19.46 -1.97 -14.39
CA MET A 273 20.16 -2.36 -15.63
C MET A 273 19.49 -1.72 -16.83
N ARG A 274 18.16 -1.86 -16.93
CA ARG A 274 17.36 -1.26 -18.01
C ARG A 274 17.45 0.26 -18.06
N ILE A 275 17.40 0.93 -16.91
CA ILE A 275 17.57 2.39 -16.83
C ILE A 275 18.99 2.78 -17.24
N ALA A 276 20.01 2.08 -16.75
CA ALA A 276 21.40 2.36 -17.10
C ALA A 276 21.61 2.26 -18.61
N ASP A 277 21.09 1.21 -19.24
CA ASP A 277 21.19 0.99 -20.69
C ASP A 277 20.44 2.06 -21.49
N MET A 278 19.22 2.45 -21.08
CA MET A 278 18.45 3.50 -21.74
C MET A 278 19.17 4.84 -21.79
N PHE A 279 19.92 5.19 -20.75
CA PHE A 279 20.62 6.46 -20.66
C PHE A 279 22.11 6.36 -21.03
N GLY A 280 22.62 5.17 -21.34
CA GLY A 280 24.04 4.92 -21.55
C GLY A 280 24.88 5.20 -20.31
N TRP A 281 24.31 5.01 -19.12
CA TRP A 281 24.99 5.18 -17.84
C TRP A 281 25.61 3.87 -17.37
N SER A 282 26.59 3.97 -16.49
CA SER A 282 27.07 2.80 -15.78
C SER A 282 26.15 2.49 -14.60
N LEU A 283 25.93 1.20 -14.31
CA LEU A 283 25.16 0.78 -13.14
C LEU A 283 25.68 1.39 -11.82
N PRO A 284 27.01 1.44 -11.54
CA PRO A 284 27.53 2.13 -10.37
C PRO A 284 27.11 3.59 -10.26
N PHE A 285 27.06 4.33 -11.38
CA PHE A 285 26.67 5.74 -11.36
C PHE A 285 25.21 5.90 -10.97
N LEU A 286 24.31 5.15 -11.61
CA LEU A 286 22.88 5.17 -11.29
C LEU A 286 22.62 4.79 -9.83
N SER A 287 23.23 3.69 -9.35
CA SER A 287 23.13 3.28 -7.95
C SER A 287 23.70 4.31 -6.98
N GLY A 288 24.78 5.02 -7.37
CA GLY A 288 25.33 6.12 -6.58
C GLY A 288 24.35 7.29 -6.42
N VAL A 289 23.65 7.67 -7.49
CA VAL A 289 22.60 8.70 -7.43
C VAL A 289 21.46 8.23 -6.52
N MET A 290 20.99 7.00 -6.69
CA MET A 290 19.93 6.44 -5.86
C MET A 290 20.32 6.32 -4.39
N LEU A 291 21.58 5.95 -4.09
CA LEU A 291 22.12 5.94 -2.73
C LEU A 291 22.01 7.33 -2.07
N LEU A 292 22.39 8.39 -2.79
CA LEU A 292 22.28 9.77 -2.29
C LEU A 292 20.83 10.19 -2.03
N LEU A 293 19.89 9.78 -2.89
CA LEU A 293 18.47 10.04 -2.70
C LEU A 293 17.93 9.31 -1.47
N PHE A 294 18.29 8.03 -1.26
CA PHE A 294 17.88 7.28 -0.08
C PHE A 294 18.47 7.84 1.22
N LEU A 295 19.68 8.41 1.21
CA LEU A 295 20.24 9.10 2.39
C LEU A 295 19.39 10.29 2.84
N ALA A 296 18.58 10.89 1.96
CA ALA A 296 17.66 11.96 2.30
C ALA A 296 16.36 11.49 2.98
N VAL A 297 16.04 10.19 2.99
CA VAL A 297 14.77 9.67 3.52
C VAL A 297 14.56 9.98 5.02
N PRO A 298 15.48 9.65 5.95
CA PRO A 298 15.30 9.99 7.36
C PRO A 298 15.15 11.49 7.64
N PRO A 299 15.99 12.40 7.10
CA PRO A 299 15.80 13.83 7.33
C PRO A 299 14.49 14.36 6.74
N LEU A 300 14.06 13.86 5.58
CA LEU A 300 12.75 14.23 5.01
C LEU A 300 11.59 13.80 5.92
N GLY A 301 11.64 12.57 6.46
CA GLY A 301 10.65 12.10 7.44
C GLY A 301 10.59 12.97 8.70
N LEU A 302 11.75 13.38 9.23
CA LEU A 302 11.85 14.28 10.40
C LEU A 302 11.33 15.69 10.10
N ILE A 303 11.71 16.26 8.96
CA ILE A 303 11.26 17.59 8.52
C ILE A 303 9.75 17.59 8.34
N TRP A 304 9.20 16.58 7.68
CA TRP A 304 7.77 16.43 7.51
C TRP A 304 7.06 16.28 8.85
N ALA A 305 7.61 15.49 9.78
CA ALA A 305 7.02 15.29 11.10
C ALA A 305 6.96 16.59 11.89
N ARG A 306 8.05 17.34 11.90
CA ARG A 306 8.12 18.66 12.52
C ARG A 306 7.12 19.63 11.91
N TRP A 307 7.04 19.68 10.59
CA TRP A 307 6.08 20.53 9.90
C TRP A 307 4.62 20.19 10.27
N SER A 308 4.27 18.91 10.32
CA SER A 308 2.94 18.43 10.70
C SER A 308 2.56 18.78 12.14
N ILE A 309 3.52 18.73 13.06
CA ILE A 309 3.28 19.11 14.47
C ILE A 309 3.04 20.61 14.59
N LEU A 310 3.80 21.43 13.86
CA LEU A 310 3.70 22.90 13.92
C LEU A 310 2.43 23.45 13.26
N HIS A 311 1.86 22.74 12.27
CA HIS A 311 0.68 23.19 11.52
C HIS A 311 -0.56 22.36 11.81
N LYS A 312 -0.62 21.72 12.99
CA LYS A 312 -1.84 21.04 13.41
C LYS A 312 -2.94 22.10 13.57
N PRO A 313 -4.06 22.03 12.83
CA PRO A 313 -5.13 23.00 12.99
C PRO A 313 -5.62 22.93 14.44
N ASP A 314 -5.72 24.09 15.09
CA ASP A 314 -6.23 24.17 16.44
C ASP A 314 -7.64 23.56 16.45
N SER A 315 -7.82 22.52 17.27
CA SER A 315 -9.09 21.78 17.37
C SER A 315 -10.24 22.63 17.89
N SER A 316 -10.00 23.90 18.25
CA SER A 316 -11.00 24.88 18.65
C SER A 316 -11.81 25.45 17.49
N ASP A 317 -11.29 25.39 16.25
CA ASP A 317 -11.92 26.05 15.09
C ASP A 317 -12.85 25.15 14.28
N SER A 318 -13.09 23.91 14.75
CA SER A 318 -13.90 22.89 14.07
C SER A 318 -15.17 22.49 14.85
N LEU A 319 -15.66 23.34 15.74
CA LEU A 319 -16.96 23.21 16.41
C LEU A 319 -17.92 24.30 15.95
#